data_AF-A0A9I9D764-F1
#
_entry.id   AF-A0A9I9D764-F1
#
_cell.length_a   1.000
_cell.length_b   1.000
_cell.length_c   1.000
_cell.angle_alpha   90.00
_cell.angle_beta   90.00
_cell.angle_gamma   90.00
#
_symmetry.space_group_name_H-M   'P 1'
#
loop_
_entity.id
_entity.type
_entity.pdbx_description
1 polymer ?
#
loop_
_entity_poly.entity_id
_entity_poly.type
_entity_poly.pdbx_seq_one_letter_code
_entity_poly.pdbx_strand_id
1 'polypeptide(L)'
;MAMATASFPPPLPTAGSATLSNVFEIGKFNAVLEKVEPGGCCSSGRFLPPKPLLIGRPSEAGEFPVLLLVHGYLLYNTFYSQLIHHIASHGFIVVAPQMATIFIT
;
A
#
# COMPACT_ATOMS: atom_id res chain seq x y z
N MET A 1 -30.96 -21.90 -9.62
CA MET A 1 -30.59 -20.80 -8.72
C MET A 1 -29.92 -19.72 -9.56
N ALA A 2 -30.57 -18.59 -9.78
CA ALA A 2 -30.03 -17.47 -10.54
C ALA A 2 -29.28 -16.53 -9.58
N MET A 3 -28.02 -16.20 -9.91
CA MET A 3 -27.21 -15.22 -9.16
C MET A 3 -27.66 -13.82 -9.57
N ALA A 4 -28.15 -13.03 -8.61
CA ALA A 4 -28.50 -11.63 -8.84
C ALA A 4 -27.22 -10.80 -8.99
N THR A 5 -27.01 -10.19 -10.15
CA THR A 5 -25.94 -9.21 -10.38
C THR A 5 -26.38 -7.87 -9.81
N ALA A 6 -25.80 -7.45 -8.69
CA ALA A 6 -26.02 -6.12 -8.17
C ALA A 6 -25.27 -5.09 -9.03
N SER A 7 -26.00 -4.26 -9.77
CA SER A 7 -25.45 -3.09 -10.46
C SER A 7 -25.56 -1.88 -9.53
N PHE A 8 -24.42 -1.27 -9.19
CA PHE A 8 -24.41 -0.01 -8.45
C PHE A 8 -24.65 1.17 -9.41
N PRO A 9 -25.55 2.12 -9.09
CA PRO A 9 -25.72 3.32 -9.89
C PRO A 9 -24.49 4.23 -9.77
N PRO A 10 -24.13 4.96 -10.84
CA PRO A 10 -23.00 5.88 -10.82
C PRO A 10 -23.26 7.06 -9.84
N PRO A 11 -22.22 7.54 -9.14
CA PRO A 11 -22.35 8.68 -8.23
C PRO A 11 -22.68 9.98 -8.99
N LEU A 12 -23.57 10.79 -8.41
CA LEU A 12 -24.02 12.07 -8.96
C LEU A 12 -22.84 13.09 -8.98
N PRO A 13 -22.64 13.86 -10.06
CA PRO A 13 -21.49 14.76 -10.17
C PRO A 13 -21.64 15.93 -9.19
N THR A 14 -20.78 15.95 -8.16
CA THR A 14 -20.57 17.12 -7.31
C THR A 14 -19.31 17.84 -7.77
N ALA A 15 -19.40 19.15 -7.93
CA ALA A 15 -18.40 19.99 -8.57
C ALA A 15 -17.04 19.96 -7.83
N GLY A 16 -16.08 19.30 -8.49
CA GLY A 16 -14.65 19.37 -8.23
C GLY A 16 -14.00 18.61 -9.38
N SER A 17 -13.50 19.32 -10.39
CA SER A 17 -12.83 18.74 -11.55
C SER A 17 -11.46 18.19 -11.15
N ALA A 18 -11.44 17.16 -10.32
CA ALA A 18 -10.40 16.16 -10.38
C ALA A 18 -10.63 15.39 -11.68
N THR A 19 -9.62 15.25 -12.52
CA THR A 19 -9.61 14.16 -13.50
C THR A 19 -9.79 12.88 -12.67
N LEU A 20 -11.01 12.37 -12.60
CA LEU A 20 -11.34 11.15 -11.86
C LEU A 20 -10.72 10.00 -12.66
N SER A 21 -9.43 9.72 -12.41
CA SER A 21 -8.89 8.41 -12.73
C SER A 21 -9.77 7.40 -11.99
N ASN A 22 -10.26 6.41 -12.73
CA ASN A 22 -11.08 5.34 -12.16
C ASN A 22 -10.34 4.76 -10.95
N VAL A 23 -10.94 4.77 -9.76
CA VAL A 23 -10.30 4.31 -8.51
C VAL A 23 -9.90 2.83 -8.58
N PHE A 24 -10.48 2.05 -9.51
CA PHE A 24 -10.12 0.66 -9.75
C PHE A 24 -8.98 0.49 -10.76
N GLU A 25 -8.57 1.55 -11.45
CA GLU A 25 -7.45 1.55 -12.39
C GLU A 25 -6.19 2.12 -11.73
N ILE A 26 -5.03 1.88 -12.35
CA ILE A 26 -3.78 2.42 -11.84
C ILE A 26 -3.84 3.95 -11.77
N GLY A 27 -3.35 4.51 -10.67
CA GLY A 27 -3.35 5.94 -10.45
C GLY A 27 -2.33 6.68 -11.32
N LYS A 28 -2.29 8.00 -11.18
CA LYS A 28 -1.46 8.90 -11.99
C LYS A 28 0.05 8.71 -11.79
N PHE A 29 0.47 8.28 -10.60
CA PHE A 29 1.87 8.22 -10.21
C PHE A 29 2.48 6.86 -10.54
N ASN A 30 3.74 6.86 -10.99
CA ASN A 30 4.48 5.61 -11.13
C ASN A 30 4.89 5.12 -9.73
N ALA A 31 4.30 4.01 -9.28
CA ALA A 31 4.57 3.44 -7.98
C ALA A 31 5.74 2.45 -8.00
N VAL A 32 6.52 2.43 -6.93
CA VAL A 32 7.64 1.51 -6.72
C VAL A 32 7.44 0.77 -5.41
N LEU A 33 7.79 -0.51 -5.40
CA LEU A 33 7.80 -1.35 -4.21
C LEU A 33 9.24 -1.57 -3.74
N GLU A 34 9.48 -1.31 -2.46
CA GLU A 34 10.78 -1.42 -1.80
C GLU A 34 10.65 -2.38 -0.62
N LYS A 35 11.43 -3.46 -0.62
CA LYS A 35 11.56 -4.36 0.53
C LYS A 35 12.65 -3.84 1.44
N VAL A 36 12.30 -3.64 2.71
CA VAL A 36 13.24 -3.20 3.73
C VAL A 36 13.45 -4.35 4.70
N GLU A 37 14.69 -4.82 4.77
CA GLU A 37 15.11 -5.88 5.69
C GLU A 37 15.27 -5.35 7.12
N PRO A 38 15.05 -6.21 8.13
CA PRO A 38 15.28 -5.82 9.51
C PRO A 38 16.78 -5.59 9.76
N GLY A 39 17.11 -4.69 10.68
CA GLY A 39 18.50 -4.46 11.06
C GLY A 39 18.65 -3.74 12.40
N GLY A 40 19.83 -3.84 12.98
CA GLY A 40 20.25 -3.03 14.14
C GLY A 40 20.69 -1.63 13.73
N CYS A 41 21.34 -0.89 14.64
CA CYS A 41 21.96 0.38 14.30
C CYS A 41 23.08 0.14 13.27
N CYS A 42 22.97 0.73 12.10
CA CYS A 42 24.09 0.76 11.15
C CYS A 42 25.08 1.86 11.55
N SER A 43 26.36 1.69 11.20
CA SER A 43 27.47 2.60 11.57
C SER A 43 27.29 4.06 11.14
N SER A 44 26.21 4.39 10.43
CA SER A 44 25.80 5.74 9.99
C SER A 44 24.67 6.35 10.84
N GLY A 45 24.29 5.76 11.97
CA GLY A 45 23.25 6.30 12.87
C GLY A 45 21.82 6.18 12.35
N ARG A 46 21.56 5.42 11.28
CA ARG A 46 20.20 5.11 10.82
C ARG A 46 19.67 3.89 11.56
N PHE A 47 18.52 4.05 12.19
CA PHE A 47 17.77 2.96 12.79
C PHE A 47 17.08 2.17 11.67
N LEU A 48 17.50 0.93 11.46
CA LEU A 48 16.76 0.00 10.60
C LEU A 48 15.49 -0.45 11.32
N PRO A 49 14.44 -0.83 10.56
CA PRO A 49 13.20 -1.29 11.16
C PRO A 49 13.42 -2.61 11.93
N PRO A 50 12.69 -2.82 13.04
CA PRO A 50 12.82 -4.04 13.85
C PRO A 50 12.25 -5.29 13.17
N LYS A 51 11.45 -5.14 12.10
CA LYS A 51 10.86 -6.23 11.32
C LYS A 51 10.98 -5.91 9.83
N PRO A 52 11.07 -6.94 8.96
CA PRO A 52 11.00 -6.71 7.51
C PRO A 52 9.68 -6.02 7.17
N LEU A 53 9.71 -5.08 6.24
CA LEU A 53 8.51 -4.42 5.75
C LEU A 53 8.57 -4.16 4.24
N LEU A 54 7.40 -4.05 3.63
CA LEU A 54 7.24 -3.68 2.24
C LEU A 54 6.72 -2.23 2.18
N ILE A 55 7.41 -1.38 1.44
CA ILE A 55 7.02 0.01 1.23
C ILE A 55 6.57 0.18 -0.22
N GLY A 56 5.37 0.70 -0.43
CA GLY A 56 4.92 1.22 -1.71
C GLY A 56 4.97 2.75 -1.69
N ARG A 57 5.55 3.38 -2.71
CA ARG A 57 5.57 4.84 -2.81
C ARG A 57 5.56 5.31 -4.26
N PRO A 58 5.06 6.52 -4.54
CA PRO A 58 5.34 7.22 -5.79
C PRO A 58 6.85 7.35 -6.03
N SER A 59 7.27 7.20 -7.28
CA SER A 59 8.66 7.42 -7.71
C SER A 59 8.99 8.91 -7.80
N GLU A 60 7.97 9.74 -8.01
CA GLU A 60 8.08 11.18 -8.11
C GLU A 60 8.41 11.81 -6.75
N ALA A 61 9.27 12.84 -6.75
CA ALA A 61 9.54 13.60 -5.53
C ALA A 61 8.31 14.43 -5.14
N GLY A 62 7.93 14.37 -3.86
CA GLY A 62 6.79 15.11 -3.33
C GLY A 62 6.46 14.71 -1.90
N GLU A 63 5.52 15.45 -1.31
CA GLU A 63 4.93 15.11 -0.01
C GLU A 63 3.65 14.30 -0.25
N PHE A 64 3.60 13.12 0.33
CA PHE A 64 2.48 12.20 0.17
C PHE A 64 2.01 11.70 1.54
N PRO A 65 0.70 11.53 1.75
CA PRO A 65 0.16 10.92 2.97
C PRO A 65 0.69 9.49 3.17
N VAL A 66 0.93 9.13 4.43
CA VAL A 66 1.45 7.81 4.82
C VAL A 66 0.33 6.94 5.37
N LEU A 67 0.26 5.69 4.91
CA LEU A 67 -0.67 4.67 5.34
C LEU A 67 0.08 3.48 5.92
N LEU A 68 -0.35 3.00 7.09
CA LEU A 68 0.16 1.77 7.69
C LEU A 68 -0.79 0.61 7.37
N LEU A 69 -0.37 -0.32 6.52
CA LEU A 69 -1.15 -1.51 6.18
C LEU A 69 -0.74 -2.67 7.10
N VAL A 70 -1.59 -2.97 8.08
CA VAL A 70 -1.41 -4.14 8.95
C VAL A 70 -2.23 -5.28 8.38
N HIS A 71 -1.55 -6.32 7.90
CA HIS A 71 -2.22 -7.52 7.37
C HIS A 71 -2.71 -8.43 8.50
N GLY A 72 -3.68 -9.30 8.21
CA GLY A 72 -4.22 -10.27 9.16
C GLY A 72 -3.32 -11.49 9.40
N TYR A 73 -3.92 -12.53 9.97
CA TYR A 73 -3.29 -13.77 10.44
C TYR A 73 -2.42 -14.49 9.38
N LEU A 74 -1.15 -14.77 9.72
CA LEU A 74 -0.19 -15.64 9.03
C LEU A 74 0.07 -15.40 7.52
N LEU A 75 -0.15 -14.19 6.99
CA LEU A 75 0.19 -13.86 5.60
C LEU A 75 1.53 -13.13 5.50
N TYR A 76 2.19 -13.23 4.34
CA TYR A 76 3.33 -12.38 4.01
C TYR A 76 2.84 -11.02 3.49
N ASN A 77 3.53 -9.94 3.87
CA ASN A 77 3.22 -8.58 3.40
C ASN A 77 3.25 -8.47 1.85
N THR A 78 4.05 -9.29 1.18
CA THR A 78 4.16 -9.36 -0.29
C THR A 78 2.90 -9.82 -0.98
N PHE A 79 1.98 -10.51 -0.28
CA PHE A 79 0.70 -10.92 -0.86
C PHE A 79 -0.19 -9.72 -1.19
N TYR A 80 0.04 -8.59 -0.52
CA TYR A 80 -0.66 -7.32 -0.80
C TYR A 80 0.10 -6.43 -1.77
N SER A 81 1.16 -6.91 -2.43
CA SER A 81 1.98 -6.10 -3.35
C SER A 81 1.17 -5.37 -4.42
N GLN A 82 0.18 -6.02 -5.04
CA GLN A 82 -0.69 -5.38 -6.03
C GLN A 82 -1.54 -4.27 -5.42
N LEU A 83 -2.13 -4.50 -4.25
CA LEU A 83 -2.93 -3.49 -3.53
C LEU A 83 -2.06 -2.30 -3.09
N ILE A 84 -0.88 -2.59 -2.53
CA ILE A 84 0.09 -1.58 -2.09
C ILE A 84 0.54 -0.73 -3.28
N HIS A 85 0.86 -1.35 -4.42
CA HIS A 85 1.25 -0.65 -5.64
C HIS A 85 0.11 0.22 -6.18
N HIS A 86 -1.12 -0.30 -6.19
CA HIS A 86 -2.31 0.44 -6.62
C HIS A 86 -2.56 1.68 -5.76
N ILE A 87 -2.54 1.54 -4.44
CA ILE A 87 -2.70 2.67 -3.52
C ILE A 87 -1.56 3.68 -3.70
N ALA A 88 -0.32 3.19 -3.84
CA ALA A 88 0.83 4.07 -4.06
C ALA A 88 0.73 4.88 -5.37
N SER A 89 0.20 4.27 -6.44
CA SER A 89 -0.02 4.97 -7.72
C SER A 89 -1.06 6.10 -7.62
N HIS A 90 -1.88 6.12 -6.58
CA HIS A 90 -2.82 7.21 -6.27
C HIS A 90 -2.21 8.34 -5.43
N GLY A 91 -0.91 8.27 -5.11
CA GLY A 91 -0.22 9.31 -4.37
C GLY A 91 -0.20 9.08 -2.85
N PHE A 92 -0.01 7.83 -2.43
CA PHE A 92 0.15 7.47 -1.01
C PHE A 92 1.46 6.74 -0.79
N ILE A 93 2.08 6.93 0.37
CA ILE A 93 3.17 6.07 0.83
C ILE A 93 2.57 5.01 1.72
N VAL A 94 2.62 3.75 1.29
CA VAL A 94 2.07 2.62 2.02
C VAL A 94 3.20 1.84 2.67
N VAL A 95 3.13 1.69 3.98
CA VAL A 95 4.09 0.94 4.79
C VAL A 95 3.41 -0.33 5.28
N ALA A 96 3.93 -1.50 4.91
CA ALA A 96 3.37 -2.80 5.27
C ALA A 96 4.39 -3.66 6.04
N PRO A 97 4.49 -3.49 7.36
CA PRO A 97 5.31 -4.35 8.20
C PRO A 97 4.85 -5.81 8.15
N GLN A 98 5.81 -6.74 8.12
CA GLN A 98 5.52 -8.14 8.34
C GLN A 98 5.12 -8.31 9.82
N MET A 99 3.88 -8.70 10.10
CA MET A 99 3.53 -9.14 11.45
C MET A 99 4.25 -10.47 11.73
N ALA A 100 4.82 -10.59 12.93
CA ALA A 100 5.49 -11.82 13.34
C ALA A 100 4.51 -12.98 13.22
N THR A 101 4.85 -13.96 12.37
CA THR A 101 4.35 -15.32 12.50
C THR A 101 4.56 -15.69 13.96
N ILE A 102 3.49 -16.03 14.67
CA ILE A 102 3.56 -16.48 16.06
C ILE A 102 4.59 -17.61 16.11
N PHE A 103 5.79 -17.31 16.61
CA PHE A 103 6.74 -18.33 17.01
C PHE A 103 6.21 -18.87 18.32
N ILE A 104 5.54 -20.02 18.23
CA ILE A 104 5.43 -20.93 19.36
C ILE A 104 6.88 -21.37 19.63
N THR A 105 7.54 -20.75 20.60
CA THR A 105 8.85 -21.17 21.14
C THR A 105 8.64 -21.72 22.53
#